data_AF-A0A937P206-F1
#
_entry.id   AF-A0A937P206-F1
#
_cell.length_a   1.000
_cell.length_b   1.000
_cell.length_c   1.000
_cell.angle_alpha   90.00
_cell.angle_beta   90.00
_cell.angle_gamma   90.00
#
_symmetry.space_group_name_H-M   'P 1'
#
loop_
_entity.id
_entity.type
_entity.pdbx_description
1 polymer ?
#
loop_
_entity_poly.entity_id
_entity_poly.type
_entity_poly.pdbx_seq_one_letter_code
_entity_poly.pdbx_strand_id
1 'polypeptide(L)'
;WLQVISMKIFGINEFAARFPNAITGIISLLVIIRIGTRLFNQKFGFIWAMAYFGSILPHLYFKSGIIDPLFNLFIFSGLYQIILFSWKKENGKEFTSSTSKYLNLIAGGIFIGLAILTKGPVAYLIVLLVMTVYWIKKRFRFYISIPNFIVLTLIAIIVTFAWLGPETLKNGPWLLKEFTKYQFRLLSTPDAGHAGFPGYHFFVLLLGCFPASVFAIRGFYKIKPEKDFQRDFRSWMIILFWVVLILFSIVQSKIVHYSSLAYFPLTFLAAVTISRLIEGKLKFNRWLKFGIISIGLLYSLVALIIPFLGRNIGVIKPLFKNDVFALANLEADVNWTGWESTAGFLLIAVIFICLLLINKKKIETGLKTLFFGTAAFLFLGLIFFVGKIEMYSQNANIEFCKSLEGKDCYVITSGFKSYAQYFYTKKKPPENEKSYEIGWLTWEDVDKDVYIIAKINLIDYWRNVYTVKEIGSKNGFIFYKRDAP
;
A
#
# COMPACT_ATOMS: atom_id res chain seq x y z
N TRP A 1 2.14 -17.04 -1.90
CA TRP A 1 2.11 -18.17 -0.93
C TRP A 1 1.34 -17.87 0.34
N LEU A 2 1.61 -16.76 1.05
CA LEU A 2 0.94 -16.48 2.33
C LEU A 2 -0.59 -16.42 2.22
N GLN A 3 -1.13 -15.81 1.17
CA GLN A 3 -2.58 -15.80 0.91
C GLN A 3 -3.14 -17.20 0.70
N VAL A 4 -2.43 -18.08 -0.03
CA VAL A 4 -2.86 -19.48 -0.23
C VAL A 4 -2.88 -20.24 1.09
N ILE A 5 -1.86 -20.09 1.93
CA ILE A 5 -1.83 -20.71 3.26
C ILE A 5 -3.01 -20.21 4.10
N SER A 6 -3.25 -18.90 4.10
CA SER A 6 -4.38 -18.31 4.81
C SER A 6 -5.73 -18.83 4.31
N MET A 7 -5.92 -18.94 2.99
CA MET A 7 -7.14 -19.48 2.39
C MET A 7 -7.33 -20.98 2.66
N LYS A 8 -6.25 -21.75 2.81
CA LYS A 8 -6.34 -23.15 3.25
C LYS A 8 -6.78 -23.29 4.71
N ILE A 9 -6.43 -22.33 5.57
CA ILE A 9 -6.77 -22.35 7.00
C ILE A 9 -8.18 -21.79 7.24
N PHE A 10 -8.53 -20.66 6.60
CA PHE A 10 -9.76 -19.91 6.90
C PHE A 10 -10.81 -19.97 5.78
N GLY A 11 -10.55 -20.73 4.71
CA GLY A 11 -11.38 -20.76 3.51
C GLY A 11 -11.09 -19.60 2.54
N ILE A 12 -11.62 -19.71 1.31
CA ILE A 12 -11.50 -18.66 0.28
C ILE A 12 -12.53 -17.57 0.57
N ASN A 13 -12.07 -16.49 1.21
CA ASN A 13 -12.85 -15.29 1.51
C ASN A 13 -11.96 -14.05 1.63
N GLU A 14 -12.60 -12.89 1.73
CA GLU A 14 -11.94 -11.58 1.78
C GLU A 14 -11.05 -11.41 3.02
N PHE A 15 -11.44 -12.03 4.15
CA PHE A 15 -10.63 -12.05 5.37
C PHE A 15 -9.32 -12.80 5.14
N ALA A 16 -9.37 -14.04 4.64
CA ALA A 16 -8.20 -14.86 4.36
C ALA A 16 -7.25 -14.21 3.34
N ALA A 17 -7.82 -13.52 2.34
CA ALA A 17 -7.03 -12.79 1.35
C ALA A 17 -6.22 -11.62 1.95
N ARG A 18 -6.70 -11.01 3.04
CA ARG A 18 -6.09 -9.82 3.70
C ARG A 18 -5.33 -10.16 4.98
N PHE A 19 -5.60 -11.32 5.58
CA PHE A 19 -4.99 -11.74 6.84
C PHE A 19 -3.45 -11.72 6.85
N PRO A 20 -2.74 -12.17 5.79
CA PRO A 20 -1.28 -12.04 5.74
C PRO A 20 -0.77 -10.60 5.90
N ASN A 21 -1.48 -9.62 5.34
CA ASN A 21 -1.11 -8.21 5.47
C ASN A 21 -1.40 -7.67 6.86
N ALA A 22 -2.48 -8.11 7.51
CA ALA A 22 -2.76 -7.75 8.89
C ALA A 22 -1.62 -8.21 9.82
N ILE A 23 -1.16 -9.46 9.65
CA ILE A 23 0.01 -9.98 10.39
C ILE A 23 1.29 -9.21 10.04
N THR A 24 1.51 -8.91 8.76
CA THR A 24 2.66 -8.10 8.33
C THR A 24 2.65 -6.70 8.96
N GLY A 25 1.48 -6.11 9.18
CA GLY A 25 1.32 -4.85 9.90
C GLY A 25 1.75 -4.94 11.36
N ILE A 26 1.31 -5.99 12.06
CA ILE A 26 1.74 -6.26 13.45
C ILE A 26 3.26 -6.44 13.51
N ILE A 27 3.82 -7.27 12.63
CA ILE A 27 5.28 -7.50 12.57
C ILE A 27 6.01 -6.18 12.27
N SER A 28 5.50 -5.36 11.35
CA SER A 28 6.09 -4.05 11.04
C SER A 28 6.17 -3.14 12.26
N LEU A 29 5.09 -3.08 13.07
CA LEU A 29 5.08 -2.34 14.33
C LEU A 29 6.12 -2.89 15.32
N LEU A 30 6.20 -4.21 15.50
CA LEU A 30 7.19 -4.82 16.39
C LEU A 30 8.63 -4.55 15.94
N VAL A 31 8.89 -4.60 14.62
CA VAL A 31 10.19 -4.29 14.04
C VAL A 31 10.58 -2.84 14.35
N ILE A 32 9.72 -1.86 14.10
CA ILE A 32 10.04 -0.45 14.38
C ILE A 32 10.14 -0.15 15.88
N ILE A 33 9.33 -0.79 16.75
CA ILE A 33 9.49 -0.68 18.21
C ILE A 33 10.87 -1.19 18.60
N ARG A 34 11.28 -2.37 18.12
CA ARG A 34 12.56 -2.96 18.46
C ARG A 34 13.74 -2.13 17.96
N ILE A 35 13.68 -1.64 16.73
CA ILE A 35 14.72 -0.79 16.15
C ILE A 35 14.79 0.54 16.92
N GLY A 36 13.66 1.22 17.10
CA GLY A 36 13.61 2.49 17.83
C GLY A 36 14.08 2.36 19.28
N THR A 37 13.69 1.28 19.96
CA THR A 37 14.14 0.97 21.34
C THR A 37 15.65 0.80 21.40
N ARG A 38 16.20 0.03 20.47
CA ARG A 38 17.62 -0.27 20.41
C ARG A 38 18.47 0.95 20.04
N LEU A 39 17.96 1.84 19.20
CA LEU A 39 18.69 3.02 18.74
C LEU A 39 18.60 4.20 19.72
N PHE A 40 17.49 4.33 20.42
CA PHE A 40 17.22 5.46 21.32
C PHE A 40 16.85 4.96 22.70
N ASN A 41 15.59 4.57 22.90
CA ASN A 41 15.04 4.00 24.14
C ASN A 41 13.61 3.48 23.87
N GLN A 42 13.06 2.75 24.84
CA GLN A 42 11.72 2.14 24.72
C GLN A 42 10.63 3.16 24.34
N LYS A 43 10.71 4.37 24.93
CA LYS A 43 9.77 5.46 24.65
C LYS A 43 9.80 5.86 23.17
N PHE A 44 10.98 6.02 22.57
CA PHE A 44 11.13 6.34 21.16
C PHE A 44 10.57 5.23 20.25
N GLY A 45 10.82 3.96 20.61
CA GLY A 45 10.26 2.81 19.89
C GLY A 45 8.73 2.87 19.81
N PHE A 46 8.06 3.15 20.93
CA PHE A 46 6.61 3.34 20.96
C PHE A 46 6.15 4.60 20.23
N ILE A 47 6.89 5.71 20.30
CA ILE A 47 6.57 6.93 19.54
C ILE A 47 6.58 6.65 18.03
N TRP A 48 7.59 5.92 17.53
CA TRP A 48 7.67 5.56 16.12
C TRP A 48 6.52 4.64 15.71
N ALA A 49 6.21 3.64 16.52
CA ALA A 49 5.08 2.75 16.29
C ALA A 49 3.74 3.49 16.29
N MET A 50 3.53 4.40 17.24
CA MET A 50 2.36 5.28 17.32
C MET A 50 2.26 6.16 16.07
N ALA A 51 3.38 6.75 15.61
CA ALA A 51 3.39 7.57 14.42
C ALA A 51 3.04 6.76 13.16
N TYR A 52 3.52 5.52 13.06
CA TYR A 52 3.20 4.61 11.96
C TYR A 52 1.75 4.15 12.02
N PHE A 53 1.28 3.63 13.16
CA PHE A 53 -0.08 3.12 13.34
C PHE A 53 -1.17 4.20 13.21
N GLY A 54 -0.89 5.41 13.72
CA GLY A 54 -1.82 6.53 13.71
C GLY A 54 -1.80 7.35 12.41
N SER A 55 -1.08 6.91 11.38
CA SER A 55 -1.04 7.59 10.08
C SER A 55 -1.94 6.90 9.05
N ILE A 56 -2.57 7.67 8.17
CA ILE A 56 -3.66 7.22 7.28
C ILE A 56 -3.28 6.03 6.38
N LEU A 57 -2.39 6.21 5.41
CA LEU A 57 -2.00 5.16 4.47
C LEU A 57 -1.28 4.00 5.15
N PRO A 58 -0.32 4.21 6.08
CA PRO A 58 0.24 3.11 6.85
C PRO A 58 -0.84 2.26 7.52
N HIS A 59 -1.86 2.87 8.15
CA HIS A 59 -2.95 2.13 8.79
C HIS A 59 -3.82 1.36 7.79
N LEU A 60 -4.21 1.99 6.68
CA LEU A 60 -5.10 1.39 5.67
C LEU A 60 -4.41 0.27 4.89
N TYR A 61 -3.10 0.35 4.67
CA TYR A 61 -2.38 -0.56 3.78
C TYR A 61 -2.35 -2.00 4.29
N PHE A 62 -2.21 -2.19 5.60
CA PHE A 62 -2.22 -3.54 6.19
C PHE A 62 -3.60 -4.18 6.23
N LYS A 63 -4.66 -3.42 5.92
CA LYS A 63 -6.03 -3.94 5.76
C LYS A 63 -6.39 -4.24 4.31
N SER A 64 -5.45 -4.02 3.38
CA SER A 64 -5.61 -4.36 1.96
C SER A 64 -5.08 -5.77 1.66
N GLY A 65 -5.32 -6.28 0.45
CA GLY A 65 -4.78 -7.56 -0.05
C GLY A 65 -3.58 -7.42 -0.99
N ILE A 66 -2.90 -6.26 -1.00
CA ILE A 66 -1.79 -5.96 -1.92
C ILE A 66 -0.46 -6.54 -1.42
N ILE A 67 0.53 -6.67 -2.29
CA ILE A 67 1.84 -7.27 -1.95
C ILE A 67 2.82 -6.29 -1.27
N ASP A 68 2.59 -4.98 -1.39
CA ASP A 68 3.49 -3.92 -0.95
C ASP A 68 3.86 -3.93 0.55
N PRO A 69 2.95 -4.22 1.51
CA PRO A 69 3.30 -4.33 2.92
C PRO A 69 4.47 -5.26 3.20
N LEU A 70 4.43 -6.47 2.64
CA LEU A 70 5.45 -7.49 2.86
C LEU A 70 6.75 -7.13 2.12
N PHE A 71 6.61 -6.68 0.87
CA PHE A 71 7.72 -6.20 0.05
C PHE A 71 8.52 -5.11 0.76
N ASN A 72 7.85 -4.10 1.28
CA ASN A 72 8.49 -2.98 1.96
C ASN A 72 9.13 -3.39 3.28
N LEU A 73 8.48 -4.26 4.05
CA LEU A 73 9.03 -4.76 5.31
C LEU A 73 10.35 -5.51 5.06
N PHE A 74 10.43 -6.32 4.00
CA PHE A 74 11.65 -7.01 3.62
C PHE A 74 12.75 -6.06 3.15
N ILE A 75 12.45 -5.07 2.30
CA ILE A 75 13.45 -4.07 1.89
C ILE A 75 13.99 -3.30 3.11
N PHE A 76 13.08 -2.83 3.96
CA PHE A 76 13.43 -2.05 5.14
C PHE A 76 14.26 -2.87 6.14
N SER A 77 13.86 -4.14 6.38
CA SER A 77 14.60 -5.05 7.26
C SER A 77 15.98 -5.38 6.69
N GLY A 78 16.08 -5.66 5.38
CA GLY A 78 17.34 -5.93 4.70
C GLY A 78 18.30 -4.75 4.77
N LEU A 79 17.80 -3.54 4.49
CA LEU A 79 18.58 -2.31 4.61
C LEU A 79 19.02 -2.06 6.07
N TYR A 80 18.15 -2.30 7.04
CA TYR A 80 18.53 -2.17 8.45
C TYR A 80 19.69 -3.11 8.83
N GLN A 81 19.69 -4.36 8.35
CA GLN A 81 20.80 -5.28 8.59
C GLN A 81 22.10 -4.80 7.92
N ILE A 82 22.02 -4.22 6.72
CA ILE A 82 23.18 -3.61 6.04
C ILE A 82 23.75 -2.44 6.86
N ILE A 83 22.90 -1.59 7.42
CA ILE A 83 23.32 -0.50 8.31
C ILE A 83 24.05 -1.06 9.54
N LEU A 84 23.48 -2.08 10.19
CA LEU A 84 24.11 -2.74 11.34
C LEU A 84 25.45 -3.39 11.01
N PHE A 85 25.59 -3.99 9.82
CA PHE A 85 26.86 -4.51 9.33
C PHE A 85 27.92 -3.39 9.20
N SER A 86 27.53 -2.25 8.61
CA SER A 86 28.43 -1.12 8.35
C SER A 86 29.02 -0.54 9.64
N TRP A 87 28.18 -0.35 10.67
CA TRP A 87 28.64 0.21 11.95
C TRP A 87 29.62 -0.71 12.68
N LYS A 88 29.46 -2.04 12.56
CA LYS A 88 30.39 -3.00 13.17
C LYS A 88 31.72 -3.10 12.45
N LYS A 89 31.77 -2.78 11.15
CA LYS A 89 33.01 -2.77 10.37
C LYS A 89 33.89 -1.57 10.72
N GLU A 90 33.29 -0.43 11.02
CA GLU A 90 34.03 0.83 11.29
C GLU A 90 34.81 0.83 12.62
N ASN A 91 34.88 -0.29 13.37
CA ASN A 91 35.67 -0.49 14.60
C ASN A 91 35.56 0.65 15.64
N GLY A 92 34.48 1.41 15.61
CA GLY A 92 34.40 2.66 16.34
C GLY A 92 32.97 3.09 16.64
N LYS A 93 32.75 3.30 17.95
CA LYS A 93 31.77 4.17 18.60
C LYS A 93 30.42 3.55 19.00
N GLU A 94 30.34 3.27 20.31
CA GLU A 94 29.17 3.19 21.20
C GLU A 94 28.07 2.17 20.94
N PHE A 95 27.87 1.69 19.70
CA PHE A 95 26.78 0.76 19.41
C PHE A 95 27.22 -0.70 19.55
N THR A 96 27.17 -1.22 20.78
CA THR A 96 27.44 -2.63 21.06
C THR A 96 26.27 -3.50 20.61
N SER A 97 26.57 -4.60 19.93
CA SER A 97 25.58 -5.62 19.59
C SER A 97 26.26 -6.97 19.50
N SER A 98 25.76 -7.92 20.28
CA SER A 98 26.28 -9.29 20.40
C SER A 98 26.21 -10.13 19.12
N THR A 99 25.33 -9.77 18.19
CA THR A 99 25.18 -10.52 16.92
C THR A 99 26.45 -10.45 16.07
N SER A 100 26.88 -11.53 15.42
CA SER A 100 28.01 -11.44 14.48
C SER A 100 27.71 -10.48 13.33
N LYS A 101 28.71 -9.70 12.87
CA LYS A 101 28.55 -8.82 11.70
C LYS A 101 28.11 -9.63 10.47
N TYR A 102 28.67 -10.81 10.27
CA TYR A 102 28.34 -11.66 9.11
C TYR A 102 26.90 -12.20 9.16
N LEU A 103 26.33 -12.41 10.35
CA LEU A 103 24.91 -12.76 10.47
C LEU A 103 24.00 -11.62 9.98
N ASN A 104 24.36 -10.35 10.26
CA ASN A 104 23.63 -9.22 9.70
C ASN A 104 23.75 -9.19 8.16
N LEU A 105 24.94 -9.45 7.61
CA LEU A 105 25.14 -9.51 6.16
C LEU A 105 24.25 -10.60 5.52
N ILE A 106 24.25 -11.80 6.10
CA ILE A 106 23.43 -12.93 5.64
C ILE A 106 21.94 -12.60 5.75
N ALA A 107 21.49 -12.11 6.91
CA ALA A 107 20.10 -11.69 7.09
C ALA A 107 19.68 -10.58 6.12
N GLY A 108 20.57 -9.63 5.83
CA GLY A 108 20.37 -8.59 4.83
C GLY A 108 20.12 -9.19 3.44
N GLY A 109 20.97 -10.12 3.01
CA GLY A 109 20.83 -10.81 1.72
C GLY A 109 19.53 -11.63 1.65
N ILE A 110 19.18 -12.34 2.72
CA ILE A 110 17.93 -13.13 2.80
C ILE A 110 16.72 -12.21 2.65
N PHE A 111 16.64 -11.13 3.43
CA PHE A 111 15.51 -10.21 3.34
C PHE A 111 15.40 -9.55 1.97
N ILE A 112 16.51 -9.17 1.35
CA ILE A 112 16.49 -8.60 0.00
C ILE A 112 16.04 -9.65 -1.03
N GLY A 113 16.52 -10.88 -0.94
CA GLY A 113 16.07 -11.99 -1.79
C GLY A 113 14.56 -12.26 -1.64
N LEU A 114 14.04 -12.25 -0.42
CA LEU A 114 12.59 -12.37 -0.16
C LEU A 114 11.80 -11.18 -0.72
N ALA A 115 12.35 -9.96 -0.69
CA ALA A 115 11.73 -8.81 -1.33
C ALA A 115 11.68 -8.97 -2.86
N ILE A 116 12.75 -9.48 -3.48
CA ILE A 116 12.79 -9.78 -4.92
C ILE A 116 11.73 -10.84 -5.26
N LEU A 117 11.61 -11.91 -4.47
CA LEU A 117 10.55 -12.91 -4.65
C LEU A 117 9.13 -12.34 -4.50
N THR A 118 8.95 -11.28 -3.72
CA THR A 118 7.62 -10.72 -3.45
C THR A 118 7.09 -9.88 -4.61
N LYS A 119 7.92 -9.02 -5.22
CA LYS A 119 7.47 -8.08 -6.27
C LYS A 119 8.45 -7.90 -7.43
N GLY A 120 9.68 -8.39 -7.31
CA GLY A 120 10.68 -8.36 -8.37
C GLY A 120 11.93 -7.52 -8.07
N PRO A 121 12.81 -7.34 -9.07
CA PRO A 121 14.17 -6.80 -8.91
C PRO A 121 14.21 -5.34 -8.45
N VAL A 122 13.09 -4.62 -8.52
CA VAL A 122 12.96 -3.25 -8.01
C VAL A 122 13.36 -3.16 -6.53
N ALA A 123 13.16 -4.21 -5.73
CA ALA A 123 13.67 -4.27 -4.35
C ALA A 123 15.19 -4.04 -4.29
N TYR A 124 15.94 -4.78 -5.10
CA TYR A 124 17.39 -4.70 -5.13
C TYR A 124 17.85 -3.34 -5.69
N LEU A 125 17.17 -2.82 -6.73
CA LEU A 125 17.43 -1.49 -7.28
C LEU A 125 17.30 -0.40 -6.20
N ILE A 126 16.23 -0.41 -5.41
CA ILE A 126 16.04 0.58 -4.33
C ILE A 126 17.20 0.49 -3.32
N VAL A 127 17.54 -0.71 -2.86
CA VAL A 127 18.64 -0.89 -1.88
C VAL A 127 19.96 -0.40 -2.47
N LEU A 128 20.26 -0.75 -3.72
CA LEU A 128 21.47 -0.32 -4.41
C LEU A 128 21.54 1.20 -4.55
N LEU A 129 20.44 1.86 -4.92
CA LEU A 129 20.38 3.32 -5.00
C LEU A 129 20.62 3.99 -3.64
N VAL A 130 19.99 3.48 -2.58
CA VAL A 130 20.21 3.97 -1.21
C VAL A 130 21.68 3.81 -0.79
N MET A 131 22.26 2.64 -1.05
CA MET A 131 23.65 2.34 -0.76
C MET A 131 24.63 3.24 -1.53
N THR A 132 24.36 3.50 -2.81
CA THR A 132 25.16 4.37 -3.68
C THR A 132 25.09 5.82 -3.22
N VAL A 133 23.88 6.35 -2.94
CA VAL A 133 23.73 7.72 -2.42
C VAL A 133 24.45 7.88 -1.07
N TYR A 134 24.40 6.87 -0.21
CA TYR A 134 25.14 6.89 1.04
C TYR A 134 26.67 6.81 0.84
N TRP A 135 27.14 6.01 -0.13
CA TRP A 135 28.55 5.96 -0.52
C TRP A 135 29.08 7.32 -1.00
N ILE A 136 28.31 8.00 -1.86
CA ILE A 136 28.60 9.37 -2.33
C ILE A 136 28.67 10.32 -1.12
N LYS A 137 27.71 10.25 -0.20
CA LYS A 137 27.70 11.07 1.03
C LYS A 137 28.93 10.83 1.91
N LYS A 138 29.47 9.62 1.94
CA LYS A 138 30.71 9.26 2.67
C LYS A 138 31.97 9.57 1.85
N ARG A 139 31.87 10.38 0.78
CA ARG A 139 32.98 10.76 -0.10
C ARG A 139 33.69 9.52 -0.68
N PHE A 140 32.90 8.57 -1.19
CA PHE A 140 33.36 7.34 -1.82
C PHE A 140 34.17 6.39 -0.91
N ARG A 141 34.09 6.54 0.42
CA ARG A 141 34.70 5.60 1.36
C ARG A 141 33.87 4.32 1.49
N PHE A 142 34.49 3.16 1.26
CA PHE A 142 33.83 1.85 1.30
C PHE A 142 33.46 1.40 2.73
N TYR A 143 32.21 1.65 3.11
CA TYR A 143 31.60 1.15 4.35
C TYR A 143 31.22 -0.35 4.27
N ILE A 144 31.17 -0.92 3.06
CA ILE A 144 31.11 -2.37 2.80
C ILE A 144 32.22 -2.69 1.79
N SER A 145 33.01 -3.73 2.04
CA SER A 145 34.03 -4.15 1.07
C SER A 145 33.40 -4.89 -0.11
N ILE A 146 34.04 -4.85 -1.28
CA ILE A 146 33.56 -5.51 -2.49
C ILE A 146 33.24 -7.00 -2.25
N PRO A 147 34.09 -7.81 -1.56
CA PRO A 147 33.75 -9.20 -1.28
C PRO A 147 32.47 -9.37 -0.44
N ASN A 148 32.24 -8.52 0.56
CA ASN A 148 31.03 -8.59 1.38
C ASN A 148 29.79 -8.16 0.60
N PHE A 149 29.92 -7.21 -0.32
CA PHE A 149 28.85 -6.83 -1.24
C PHE A 149 28.50 -7.96 -2.22
N ILE A 150 29.51 -8.67 -2.74
CA ILE A 150 29.32 -9.86 -3.55
C ILE A 150 28.57 -10.94 -2.75
N VAL A 151 29.02 -11.23 -1.52
CA VAL A 151 28.34 -12.21 -0.63
C VAL A 151 26.88 -11.83 -0.38
N LEU A 152 26.60 -10.57 -0.03
CA LEU A 152 25.22 -10.06 0.14
C LEU A 152 24.37 -10.34 -1.11
N THR A 153 24.92 -10.05 -2.28
CA THR A 153 24.24 -10.21 -3.57
C THR A 153 24.02 -11.68 -3.92
N LEU A 154 25.03 -12.53 -3.71
CA LEU A 154 24.91 -13.97 -3.92
C LEU A 154 23.83 -14.59 -3.03
N ILE A 155 23.73 -14.17 -1.77
CA ILE A 155 22.67 -14.67 -0.87
C ILE A 155 21.29 -14.24 -1.37
N ALA A 156 21.12 -12.98 -1.80
CA ALA A 156 19.86 -12.51 -2.36
C ALA A 156 19.48 -13.27 -3.64
N ILE A 157 20.46 -13.57 -4.50
CA ILE A 157 20.30 -14.39 -5.70
C ILE A 157 19.88 -15.81 -5.31
N ILE A 158 20.58 -16.47 -4.39
CA ILE A 158 20.26 -17.84 -3.95
C ILE A 158 18.82 -17.92 -3.45
N VAL A 159 18.39 -16.99 -2.60
CA VAL A 159 17.00 -16.95 -2.10
C VAL A 159 16.00 -16.74 -3.23
N THR A 160 16.31 -15.87 -4.18
CA THR A 160 15.45 -15.61 -5.35
C THR A 160 15.33 -16.85 -6.26
N PHE A 161 16.46 -17.51 -6.53
CA PHE A 161 16.52 -18.70 -7.36
C PHE A 161 16.02 -19.96 -6.66
N ALA A 162 15.79 -19.93 -5.34
CA ALA A 162 15.13 -21.04 -4.64
C ALA A 162 13.75 -21.37 -5.20
N TRP A 163 13.07 -20.40 -5.85
CA TRP A 163 11.83 -20.66 -6.59
C TRP A 163 11.97 -20.45 -8.09
N LEU A 164 12.63 -19.36 -8.54
CA LEU A 164 12.77 -19.09 -9.98
C LEU A 164 13.62 -20.16 -10.69
N GLY A 165 14.59 -20.76 -10.00
CA GLY A 165 15.46 -21.80 -10.57
C GLY A 165 14.66 -23.05 -10.98
N PRO A 166 13.98 -23.73 -10.05
CA PRO A 166 13.13 -24.88 -10.38
C PRO A 166 12.04 -24.58 -11.41
N GLU A 167 11.43 -23.40 -11.34
CA GLU A 167 10.42 -22.96 -12.32
C GLU A 167 11.03 -22.85 -13.72
N THR A 168 12.19 -22.22 -13.85
CA THR A 168 12.90 -22.04 -15.13
C THR A 168 13.41 -23.37 -15.68
N LEU A 169 13.89 -24.27 -14.82
CA LEU A 169 14.33 -25.61 -15.24
C LEU A 169 13.17 -26.45 -15.79
N LYS A 170 11.98 -26.30 -15.21
CA LYS A 170 10.79 -27.07 -15.60
C LYS A 170 10.07 -26.49 -16.82
N ASN A 171 9.87 -25.17 -16.86
CA ASN A 171 9.02 -24.51 -17.85
C ASN A 171 9.82 -23.68 -18.88
N GLY A 172 11.15 -23.68 -18.78
CA GLY A 172 12.01 -22.83 -19.60
C GLY A 172 12.06 -21.36 -19.13
N PRO A 173 12.82 -20.50 -19.80
CA PRO A 173 13.07 -19.11 -19.38
C PRO A 173 11.92 -18.15 -19.69
N TRP A 174 10.74 -18.64 -20.08
CA TRP A 174 9.62 -17.80 -20.51
C TRP A 174 9.17 -16.84 -19.41
N LEU A 175 9.01 -17.32 -18.17
CA LEU A 175 8.57 -16.49 -17.05
C LEU A 175 9.56 -15.34 -16.81
N LEU A 176 10.87 -15.64 -16.83
CA LEU A 176 11.92 -14.63 -16.68
C LEU A 176 11.87 -13.58 -17.80
N LYS A 177 11.67 -13.99 -19.05
CA LYS A 177 11.56 -13.09 -20.21
C LYS A 177 10.34 -12.19 -20.11
N GLU A 178 9.15 -12.75 -19.89
CA GLU A 178 7.91 -11.96 -19.80
C GLU A 178 7.87 -11.07 -18.56
N PHE A 179 8.37 -11.56 -17.43
CA PHE A 179 8.45 -10.76 -16.22
C PHE A 179 9.42 -9.57 -16.40
N THR A 180 10.56 -9.79 -17.06
CA THR A 180 11.52 -8.72 -17.36
C THR A 180 10.89 -7.67 -18.29
N LYS A 181 10.24 -8.11 -19.38
CA LYS A 181 9.51 -7.24 -20.30
C LYS A 181 8.42 -6.43 -19.60
N TYR A 182 7.69 -7.06 -18.67
CA TYR A 182 6.68 -6.41 -17.84
C TYR A 182 7.27 -5.31 -16.95
N GLN A 183 8.41 -5.56 -16.29
CA GLN A 183 9.08 -4.56 -15.46
C GLN A 183 9.54 -3.35 -16.31
N PHE A 184 10.12 -3.59 -17.49
CA PHE A 184 10.49 -2.50 -18.41
C PHE A 184 9.27 -1.69 -18.86
N ARG A 185 8.16 -2.36 -19.18
CA ARG A 185 6.92 -1.68 -19.56
C ARG A 185 6.38 -0.77 -18.45
N LEU A 186 6.38 -1.22 -17.20
CA LEU A 186 5.93 -0.42 -16.06
C LEU A 186 6.77 0.85 -15.83
N LEU A 187 8.07 0.78 -16.14
CA LEU A 187 8.97 1.93 -16.05
C LEU A 187 8.71 2.93 -17.18
N SER A 188 8.48 2.44 -18.41
CA SER A 188 8.47 3.26 -19.62
C SER A 188 7.10 3.73 -20.07
N THR A 189 6.02 3.09 -19.63
CA THR A 189 4.64 3.43 -20.05
C THR A 189 3.72 3.58 -18.85
N PRO A 190 2.75 4.52 -18.90
CA PRO A 190 1.70 4.61 -17.89
C PRO A 190 0.78 3.38 -17.98
N ASP A 191 0.66 2.63 -16.91
CA ASP A 191 -0.30 1.52 -16.81
C ASP A 191 -1.66 2.04 -16.33
N ALA A 192 -2.73 1.44 -16.85
CA ALA A 192 -4.12 1.68 -16.46
C ALA A 192 -4.56 3.17 -16.36
N GLY A 193 -3.99 4.06 -17.18
CA GLY A 193 -4.33 5.50 -17.17
C GLY A 193 -3.76 6.29 -15.99
N HIS A 194 -2.85 5.71 -15.19
CA HIS A 194 -2.26 6.35 -14.01
C HIS A 194 -0.99 7.15 -14.31
N ALA A 195 -1.01 8.07 -15.28
CA ALA A 195 0.15 8.94 -15.55
C ALA A 195 0.43 9.94 -14.39
N GLY A 196 -0.61 10.32 -13.63
CA GLY A 196 -0.55 11.28 -12.53
C GLY A 196 0.09 12.63 -12.90
N PHE A 197 0.50 13.43 -11.92
CA PHE A 197 1.09 14.77 -12.14
C PHE A 197 2.48 14.92 -11.46
N PRO A 198 3.31 15.92 -11.80
CA PRO A 198 4.56 16.19 -11.10
C PRO A 198 4.33 16.49 -9.61
N GLY A 199 4.98 15.75 -8.72
CA GLY A 199 4.76 15.88 -7.27
C GLY A 199 3.60 15.04 -6.71
N TYR A 200 2.97 14.18 -7.52
CA TYR A 200 1.93 13.24 -7.08
C TYR A 200 2.32 12.49 -5.79
N HIS A 201 3.49 11.84 -5.79
CA HIS A 201 3.95 11.08 -4.61
C HIS A 201 4.29 11.96 -3.40
N PHE A 202 4.65 13.23 -3.62
CA PHE A 202 4.83 14.18 -2.51
C PHE A 202 3.50 14.43 -1.81
N PHE A 203 2.42 14.69 -2.54
CA PHE A 203 1.09 14.87 -1.95
C PHE A 203 0.53 13.58 -1.34
N VAL A 204 0.76 12.43 -1.97
CA VAL A 204 0.42 11.12 -1.39
C VAL A 204 1.08 10.93 -0.03
N LEU A 205 2.36 11.25 0.12
CA LEU A 205 3.05 11.14 1.41
C LEU A 205 2.63 12.24 2.40
N LEU A 206 2.40 13.45 1.92
CA LEU A 206 2.00 14.58 2.77
C LEU A 206 0.62 14.36 3.39
N LEU A 207 -0.38 14.05 2.57
CA LEU A 207 -1.75 13.83 3.04
C LEU A 207 -1.88 12.43 3.62
N GLY A 208 -1.37 11.43 2.91
CA GLY A 208 -1.53 10.03 3.26
C GLY A 208 -0.74 9.57 4.47
N CYS A 209 0.37 10.23 4.84
CA CYS A 209 1.04 9.95 6.11
C CYS A 209 0.70 10.95 7.21
N PHE A 210 -0.36 11.75 7.06
CA PHE A 210 -0.89 12.54 8.17
C PHE A 210 -1.28 11.61 9.33
N PRO A 211 -0.99 11.97 10.61
CA PRO A 211 -0.34 13.20 11.08
C PRO A 211 1.20 13.20 11.03
N ALA A 212 1.83 12.04 10.84
CA ALA A 212 3.29 11.92 10.88
C ALA A 212 4.00 12.83 9.87
N SER A 213 3.43 13.03 8.68
CA SER A 213 3.97 13.89 7.62
C SER A 213 4.28 15.30 8.10
N VAL A 214 3.38 15.91 8.90
CA VAL A 214 3.55 17.26 9.45
C VAL A 214 4.80 17.34 10.35
N PHE A 215 5.02 16.33 11.18
CA PHE A 215 6.20 16.25 12.06
C PHE A 215 7.47 15.85 11.29
N ALA A 216 7.34 15.04 10.25
CA ALA A 216 8.45 14.58 9.42
C ALA A 216 9.11 15.74 8.68
N ILE A 217 8.34 16.76 8.24
CA ILE A 217 8.88 17.98 7.62
C ILE A 217 9.98 18.60 8.49
N ARG A 218 9.72 18.81 9.79
CA ARG A 218 10.74 19.31 10.73
C ARG A 218 11.91 18.34 10.90
N GLY A 219 11.65 17.05 10.76
CA GLY A 219 12.59 15.94 10.84
C GLY A 219 13.66 15.94 9.75
N PHE A 220 13.40 16.53 8.58
CA PHE A 220 14.40 16.68 7.51
C PHE A 220 15.48 17.72 7.83
N TYR A 221 15.14 18.78 8.57
CA TYR A 221 16.08 19.83 8.96
C TYR A 221 16.99 19.40 10.12
N LYS A 222 18.05 20.18 10.38
CA LYS A 222 19.00 19.90 11.46
C LYS A 222 18.26 19.77 12.80
N ILE A 223 18.39 18.58 13.40
CA ILE A 223 17.99 18.25 14.76
C ILE A 223 19.25 17.63 15.36
N LYS A 224 19.79 18.20 16.45
CA LYS A 224 20.99 17.65 17.10
C LYS A 224 20.66 16.23 17.61
N PRO A 225 21.22 15.15 17.03
CA PRO A 225 21.18 13.83 17.65
C PRO A 225 22.20 13.79 18.79
N GLU A 226 22.01 12.88 19.74
CA GLU A 226 22.95 12.73 20.87
C GLU A 226 24.14 11.85 20.49
N LYS A 227 23.89 10.72 19.82
CA LYS A 227 24.93 9.74 19.48
C LYS A 227 25.25 9.70 17.98
N ASP A 228 26.48 9.32 17.64
CA ASP A 228 26.99 9.26 16.26
C ASP A 228 26.16 8.30 15.39
N PHE A 229 25.84 7.10 15.89
CA PHE A 229 25.04 6.11 15.14
C PHE A 229 23.58 6.56 14.94
N GLN A 230 23.00 7.34 15.86
CA GLN A 230 21.65 7.90 15.70
C GLN A 230 21.62 8.92 14.56
N ARG A 231 22.66 9.77 14.47
CA ARG A 231 22.85 10.72 13.36
C ARG A 231 22.98 9.99 12.02
N ASP A 232 23.72 8.90 12.02
CA ASP A 232 23.98 8.10 10.83
C ASP A 232 22.72 7.35 10.39
N PHE A 233 21.98 6.72 11.31
CA PHE A 233 20.69 6.10 11.00
C PHE A 233 19.68 7.09 10.43
N ARG A 234 19.59 8.29 11.02
CA ARG A 234 18.75 9.37 10.47
C ARG A 234 19.18 9.74 9.05
N SER A 235 20.47 9.72 8.76
CA SER A 235 20.99 9.95 7.40
C SER A 235 20.51 8.88 6.43
N TRP A 236 20.55 7.60 6.81
CA TRP A 236 19.99 6.50 6.02
C TRP A 236 18.49 6.67 5.77
N MET A 237 17.72 7.05 6.78
CA MET A 237 16.27 7.27 6.64
C MET A 237 15.95 8.44 5.69
N ILE A 238 16.70 9.53 5.74
CA ILE A 238 16.55 10.64 4.80
C ILE A 238 16.86 10.18 3.37
N ILE A 239 17.95 9.41 3.18
CA ILE A 239 18.30 8.89 1.86
C ILE A 239 17.23 7.93 1.35
N LEU A 240 16.77 6.99 2.18
CA LEU A 240 15.69 6.06 1.83
C LEU A 240 14.42 6.81 1.40
N PHE A 241 14.03 7.84 2.16
CA PHE A 241 12.88 8.68 1.81
C PHE A 241 13.03 9.31 0.42
N TRP A 242 14.15 9.99 0.16
CA TRP A 242 14.36 10.69 -1.10
C TRP A 242 14.56 9.75 -2.28
N VAL A 243 15.27 8.63 -2.10
CA VAL A 243 15.42 7.61 -3.16
C VAL A 243 14.05 7.08 -3.58
N VAL A 244 13.19 6.71 -2.62
CA VAL A 244 11.85 6.21 -2.92
C VAL A 244 10.99 7.29 -3.58
N LEU A 245 10.99 8.51 -3.02
CA LEU A 245 10.19 9.61 -3.56
C LEU A 245 10.62 9.97 -4.99
N ILE A 246 11.92 10.11 -5.24
CA ILE A 246 12.46 10.51 -6.56
C ILE A 246 12.24 9.38 -7.57
N LEU A 247 12.59 8.13 -7.22
CA LEU A 247 12.43 6.98 -8.11
C LEU A 247 11.00 6.89 -8.64
N PHE A 248 10.00 6.90 -7.74
CA PHE A 248 8.60 6.79 -8.15
C PHE A 248 8.00 8.09 -8.69
N SER A 249 8.68 9.23 -8.54
CA SER A 249 8.29 10.46 -9.24
C SER A 249 8.72 10.46 -10.71
N ILE A 250 9.79 9.72 -11.05
CA ILE A 250 10.32 9.58 -12.42
C ILE A 250 9.56 8.49 -13.20
N VAL A 251 9.11 7.43 -12.52
CA VAL A 251 8.34 6.34 -13.14
C VAL A 251 7.02 6.87 -13.73
N GLN A 252 6.68 6.44 -14.94
CA GLN A 252 5.50 6.90 -15.67
C GLN A 252 4.18 6.43 -15.03
N SER A 253 4.18 5.22 -14.46
CA SER A 253 3.03 4.66 -13.72
C SER A 253 3.01 5.16 -12.26
N LYS A 254 2.05 6.02 -11.93
CA LYS A 254 1.92 6.65 -10.60
C LYS A 254 0.74 6.07 -9.81
N ILE A 255 0.98 4.96 -9.14
CA ILE A 255 0.00 4.34 -8.25
C ILE A 255 0.31 4.71 -6.80
N VAL A 256 -0.72 5.04 -6.01
CA VAL A 256 -0.60 5.57 -4.62
C VAL A 256 0.38 4.74 -3.78
N HIS A 257 0.36 3.41 -3.91
CA HIS A 257 1.16 2.51 -3.09
C HIS A 257 2.63 2.37 -3.48
N TYR A 258 3.06 2.88 -4.62
CA TYR A 258 4.45 2.71 -5.04
C TYR A 258 5.45 3.41 -4.11
N SER A 259 5.09 4.58 -3.57
CA SER A 259 5.93 5.28 -2.58
C SER A 259 5.81 4.75 -1.15
N SER A 260 5.14 3.62 -0.91
CA SER A 260 4.80 3.17 0.45
C SER A 260 5.98 2.71 1.29
N LEU A 261 7.11 2.37 0.69
CA LEU A 261 8.36 2.15 1.43
C LEU A 261 8.80 3.42 2.19
N ALA A 262 8.46 4.61 1.69
CA ALA A 262 8.80 5.88 2.34
C ALA A 262 8.03 6.11 3.65
N TYR A 263 7.03 5.28 3.97
CA TYR A 263 6.31 5.37 5.25
C TYR A 263 7.23 5.10 6.44
N PHE A 264 8.15 4.13 6.32
CA PHE A 264 9.13 3.81 7.37
C PHE A 264 10.05 5.00 7.71
N PRO A 265 10.80 5.58 6.74
CA PRO A 265 11.65 6.73 7.04
C PRO A 265 10.83 7.99 7.39
N LEU A 266 9.66 8.21 6.78
CA LEU A 266 8.82 9.37 7.10
C LEU A 266 8.36 9.33 8.56
N THR A 267 7.83 8.20 9.04
CA THR A 267 7.38 8.10 10.43
C THR A 267 8.54 8.04 11.41
N PHE A 268 9.71 7.56 11.00
CA PHE A 268 10.93 7.68 11.80
C PHE A 268 11.29 9.16 12.00
N LEU A 269 11.31 9.95 10.93
CA LEU A 269 11.62 11.38 11.01
C LEU A 269 10.58 12.14 11.83
N ALA A 270 9.30 11.75 11.74
CA ALA A 270 8.24 12.22 12.61
C ALA A 270 8.54 11.88 14.08
N ALA A 271 8.93 10.64 14.37
CA ALA A 271 9.25 10.18 15.72
C ALA A 271 10.43 10.94 16.35
N VAL A 272 11.47 11.26 15.56
CA VAL A 272 12.58 12.13 15.99
C VAL A 272 12.06 13.51 16.39
N THR A 273 11.22 14.14 15.58
CA THR A 273 10.61 15.44 15.92
C THR A 273 9.75 15.33 17.18
N ILE A 274 8.89 14.32 17.27
CA ILE A 274 7.97 14.11 18.40
C ILE A 274 8.72 13.88 19.70
N SER A 275 9.74 13.02 19.71
CA SER A 275 10.56 12.77 20.92
C SER A 275 11.18 14.06 21.44
N ARG A 276 11.73 14.88 20.54
CA ARG A 276 12.35 16.16 20.91
C ARG A 276 11.34 17.21 21.39
N LEU A 277 10.11 17.20 20.88
CA LEU A 277 9.01 18.03 21.41
C LEU A 277 8.63 17.60 22.83
N ILE A 278 8.53 16.29 23.08
CA ILE A 278 8.21 15.73 24.40
C ILE A 278 9.31 16.02 25.42
N GLU A 279 10.58 15.93 25.01
CA GLU A 279 11.75 16.26 25.83
C GLU A 279 11.94 17.77 26.06
N GLY A 280 11.10 18.63 25.46
CA GLY A 280 11.26 20.09 25.55
C GLY A 280 12.44 20.68 24.77
N LYS A 281 13.16 19.85 24.00
CA LYS A 281 14.31 20.26 23.16
C LYS A 281 13.89 20.96 21.87
N LEU A 282 12.64 20.79 21.44
CA LEU A 282 12.01 21.56 20.38
C LEU A 282 10.74 22.22 20.91
N LYS A 283 10.46 23.43 20.43
CA LYS A 283 9.18 24.12 20.69
C LYS A 283 8.15 23.72 19.66
N PHE A 284 6.91 23.52 20.10
CA PHE A 284 5.77 23.33 19.22
C PHE A 284 5.44 24.67 18.55
N ASN A 285 5.76 24.80 17.26
CA ASN A 285 5.67 26.06 16.53
C ASN A 285 4.34 26.23 15.77
N ARG A 286 4.10 27.44 15.24
CA ARG A 286 2.89 27.76 14.48
C ARG A 286 2.73 26.92 13.21
N TRP A 287 3.82 26.49 12.58
CA TRP A 287 3.78 25.64 11.39
C TRP A 287 3.26 24.23 11.67
N LEU A 288 3.69 23.60 12.77
CA LEU A 288 3.15 22.31 13.20
C LEU A 288 1.66 22.44 13.53
N LYS A 289 1.27 23.52 14.24
CA LYS A 289 -0.14 23.82 14.52
C LYS A 289 -0.95 23.95 13.23
N PHE A 290 -0.47 24.76 12.29
CA PHE A 290 -1.13 24.99 11.00
C PHE A 290 -1.25 23.70 10.19
N GLY A 291 -0.19 22.89 10.10
CA GLY A 291 -0.22 21.61 9.38
C GLY A 291 -1.21 20.61 9.97
N ILE A 292 -1.29 20.52 11.29
CA ILE A 292 -2.27 19.65 11.97
C ILE A 292 -3.70 20.13 11.70
N ILE A 293 -3.96 21.44 11.84
CA ILE A 293 -5.29 22.01 11.63
C ILE A 293 -5.71 21.89 10.16
N SER A 294 -4.87 22.32 9.22
CA SER A 294 -5.22 22.37 7.79
C SER A 294 -5.53 20.98 7.23
N ILE A 295 -4.60 20.02 7.37
CA ILE A 295 -4.78 18.66 6.85
C ILE A 295 -5.84 17.91 7.66
N GLY A 296 -5.87 18.10 8.98
CA GLY A 296 -6.88 17.48 9.83
C GLY A 296 -8.30 17.93 9.49
N LEU A 297 -8.51 19.24 9.31
CA LEU A 297 -9.80 19.79 8.88
C LEU A 297 -10.16 19.38 7.46
N LEU A 298 -9.20 19.21 6.55
CA LEU A 298 -9.46 18.66 5.23
C LEU A 298 -10.08 17.26 5.32
N TYR A 299 -9.49 16.36 6.11
CA TYR A 299 -10.05 15.01 6.32
C TYR A 299 -11.40 15.03 7.04
N SER A 300 -11.54 15.89 8.06
CA SER A 300 -12.82 16.08 8.74
C SER A 300 -13.91 16.56 7.78
N LEU A 301 -13.60 17.56 6.94
CA LEU A 301 -14.54 18.13 5.98
C LEU A 301 -14.99 17.07 4.97
N VAL A 302 -14.06 16.28 4.42
CA VAL A 302 -14.41 15.17 3.51
C VAL A 302 -15.34 14.17 4.21
N ALA A 303 -15.05 13.78 5.44
CA ALA A 303 -15.87 12.85 6.20
C ALA A 303 -17.27 13.42 6.58
N LEU A 304 -17.41 14.74 6.72
CA LEU A 304 -18.68 15.42 6.94
C LEU A 304 -19.50 15.56 5.64
N ILE A 305 -18.83 15.84 4.51
CA ILE A 305 -19.47 16.10 3.23
C ILE A 305 -19.95 14.81 2.56
N ILE A 306 -19.19 13.71 2.64
CA ILE A 306 -19.54 12.45 1.94
C ILE A 306 -20.97 11.98 2.25
N PRO A 307 -21.42 11.90 3.52
CA PRO A 307 -22.80 11.47 3.83
C PRO A 307 -23.86 12.46 3.34
N PHE A 308 -23.56 13.76 3.36
CA PHE A 308 -24.44 14.78 2.80
C PHE A 308 -24.61 14.61 1.29
N LEU A 309 -23.51 14.38 0.56
CA LEU A 309 -23.56 14.11 -0.88
C LEU A 309 -24.28 12.78 -1.19
N GLY A 310 -24.07 11.75 -0.36
CA GLY A 310 -24.75 10.46 -0.50
C GLY A 310 -26.27 10.56 -0.36
N ARG A 311 -26.76 11.39 0.59
CA ARG A 311 -28.20 11.69 0.73
C ARG A 311 -28.76 12.55 -0.39
N ASN A 312 -27.92 13.40 -0.97
CA ASN A 312 -28.30 14.36 -1.99
C ASN A 312 -27.57 14.03 -3.31
N ILE A 313 -27.68 12.78 -3.76
CA ILE A 313 -26.92 12.28 -4.92
C ILE A 313 -27.16 13.11 -6.19
N GLY A 314 -28.33 13.76 -6.29
CA GLY A 314 -28.66 14.70 -7.38
C GLY A 314 -27.69 15.88 -7.51
N VAL A 315 -27.03 16.30 -6.42
CA VAL A 315 -26.02 17.38 -6.44
C VAL A 315 -24.76 16.95 -7.19
N ILE A 316 -24.40 15.66 -7.14
CA ILE A 316 -23.19 15.15 -7.80
C ILE A 316 -23.44 14.60 -9.20
N LYS A 317 -24.68 14.21 -9.55
CA LYS A 317 -25.03 13.70 -10.90
C LYS A 317 -24.50 14.59 -12.04
N PRO A 318 -24.62 15.94 -12.01
CA PRO A 318 -24.11 16.80 -13.07
C PRO A 318 -22.60 16.67 -13.33
N LEU A 319 -21.81 16.29 -12.32
CA LEU A 319 -20.36 16.09 -12.45
C LEU A 319 -20.01 14.88 -13.34
N PHE A 320 -20.93 13.91 -13.44
CA PHE A 320 -20.74 12.67 -14.19
C PHE A 320 -21.53 12.63 -15.49
N LYS A 321 -22.10 13.76 -15.95
CA LYS A 321 -22.97 13.83 -17.13
C LYS A 321 -22.40 13.19 -18.40
N ASN A 322 -21.07 13.16 -18.54
CA ASN A 322 -20.35 12.60 -19.69
C ASN A 322 -19.92 11.14 -19.50
N ASP A 323 -20.18 10.54 -18.32
CA ASP A 323 -19.84 9.16 -18.00
C ASP A 323 -21.11 8.41 -17.60
N VAL A 324 -21.73 7.77 -18.60
CA VAL A 324 -22.99 7.02 -18.45
C VAL A 324 -22.85 5.89 -17.42
N PHE A 325 -21.68 5.26 -17.33
CA PHE A 325 -21.43 4.21 -16.35
C PHE A 325 -21.36 4.77 -14.93
N ALA A 326 -20.66 5.88 -14.73
CA ALA A 326 -20.63 6.55 -13.43
C ALA A 326 -22.03 7.04 -13.01
N LEU A 327 -22.83 7.60 -13.93
CA LEU A 327 -24.21 7.99 -13.63
C LEU A 327 -25.07 6.81 -13.18
N ALA A 328 -25.00 5.69 -13.90
CA ALA A 328 -25.75 4.49 -13.56
C ALA A 328 -25.28 3.87 -12.23
N ASN A 329 -23.99 3.96 -11.90
CA ASN A 329 -23.49 3.57 -10.57
C ASN A 329 -24.15 4.39 -9.45
N LEU A 330 -24.44 5.68 -9.66
CA LEU A 330 -25.09 6.55 -8.66
C LEU A 330 -26.56 6.20 -8.41
N GLU A 331 -27.16 5.31 -9.21
CA GLU A 331 -28.51 4.78 -8.99
C GLU A 331 -28.53 3.65 -7.94
N ALA A 332 -27.36 3.20 -7.46
CA ALA A 332 -27.27 2.24 -6.37
C ALA A 332 -28.03 2.73 -5.14
N ASP A 333 -28.88 1.87 -4.59
CA ASP A 333 -29.58 2.13 -3.34
C ASP A 333 -28.62 1.99 -2.15
N VAL A 334 -28.10 3.13 -1.69
CA VAL A 334 -27.16 3.21 -0.57
C VAL A 334 -27.75 4.11 0.50
N ASN A 335 -28.13 3.52 1.62
CA ASN A 335 -28.72 4.25 2.73
C ASN A 335 -27.67 5.07 3.48
N TRP A 336 -27.65 6.40 3.30
CA TRP A 336 -26.84 7.33 4.09
C TRP A 336 -27.66 7.94 5.23
N THR A 337 -27.30 7.59 6.48
CA THR A 337 -28.08 7.99 7.67
C THR A 337 -27.66 9.33 8.25
N GLY A 338 -26.49 9.84 7.89
CA GLY A 338 -25.87 11.02 8.49
C GLY A 338 -24.97 10.72 9.67
N TRP A 339 -25.20 9.61 10.36
CA TRP A 339 -24.37 9.17 11.48
C TRP A 339 -22.91 8.95 11.08
N GLU A 340 -22.65 8.69 9.80
CA GLU A 340 -21.30 8.53 9.26
C GLU A 340 -20.46 9.82 9.45
N SER A 341 -21.12 10.98 9.50
CA SER A 341 -20.49 12.29 9.74
C SER A 341 -19.83 12.39 11.13
N THR A 342 -20.21 11.51 12.08
CA THR A 342 -19.57 11.45 13.41
C THR A 342 -18.08 11.16 13.33
N ALA A 343 -17.61 10.46 12.29
CA ALA A 343 -16.17 10.29 12.05
C ALA A 343 -15.49 11.66 11.83
N GLY A 344 -16.09 12.54 11.03
CA GLY A 344 -15.56 13.89 10.79
C GLY A 344 -15.50 14.73 12.07
N PHE A 345 -16.59 14.73 12.85
CA PHE A 345 -16.65 15.42 14.15
C PHE A 345 -15.66 14.85 15.17
N LEU A 346 -15.45 13.53 15.20
CA LEU A 346 -14.45 12.89 16.05
C LEU A 346 -13.06 13.45 15.75
N LEU A 347 -12.68 13.56 14.48
CA LEU A 347 -11.36 14.08 14.12
C LEU A 347 -11.20 15.56 14.47
N ILE A 348 -12.26 16.38 14.32
CA ILE A 348 -12.27 17.78 14.79
C ILE A 348 -12.04 17.83 16.30
N ALA A 349 -12.77 17.02 17.07
CA ALA A 349 -12.63 16.95 18.52
C ALA A 349 -11.22 16.49 18.93
N VAL A 350 -10.66 15.49 18.25
CA VAL A 350 -9.28 15.01 18.46
C VAL A 350 -8.26 16.12 18.25
N ILE A 351 -8.37 16.89 17.16
CA ILE A 351 -7.47 18.01 16.87
C ILE A 351 -7.62 19.10 17.92
N PHE A 352 -8.85 19.46 18.28
CA PHE A 352 -9.13 20.46 19.31
C PHE A 352 -8.53 20.06 20.67
N ILE A 353 -8.81 18.84 21.14
CA ILE A 353 -8.29 18.32 22.42
C ILE A 353 -6.76 18.22 22.38
N CYS A 354 -6.17 17.77 21.26
CA CYS A 354 -4.72 17.74 21.08
C CYS A 354 -4.11 19.12 21.30
N LEU A 355 -4.64 20.15 20.64
CA LEU A 355 -4.13 21.52 20.75
C LEU A 355 -4.36 22.12 22.13
N LEU A 356 -5.49 21.84 22.78
CA LEU A 356 -5.75 22.25 24.17
C LEU A 356 -4.72 21.63 25.12
N LEU A 357 -4.42 20.34 24.98
CA LEU A 357 -3.43 19.65 25.82
C LEU A 357 -2.02 20.20 25.59
N ILE A 358 -1.64 20.47 24.34
CA ILE A 358 -0.36 21.10 24.00
C ILE A 358 -0.25 22.50 24.63
N ASN A 359 -1.31 23.32 24.56
CA ASN A 359 -1.35 24.64 25.22
C ASN A 359 -1.22 24.55 26.74
N LYS A 360 -1.80 23.51 27.35
CA LYS A 360 -1.64 23.18 28.79
C LYS A 360 -0.28 22.52 29.13
N LYS A 361 0.71 22.59 28.22
CA LYS A 361 2.05 21.99 28.34
C LYS A 361 2.06 20.44 28.48
N LYS A 362 0.95 19.75 28.21
CA LYS A 362 0.83 18.28 28.20
C LYS A 362 1.09 17.72 26.80
N ILE A 363 2.28 17.98 26.25
CA ILE A 363 2.63 17.66 24.85
C ILE A 363 2.49 16.17 24.55
N GLU A 364 3.03 15.29 25.41
CA GLU A 364 2.98 13.85 25.18
C GLU A 364 1.53 13.33 25.09
N THR A 365 0.67 13.74 26.03
CA THR A 365 -0.76 13.36 26.01
C THR A 365 -1.45 13.92 24.78
N GLY A 366 -1.20 15.18 24.41
CA GLY A 366 -1.78 15.77 23.20
C GLY A 366 -1.39 15.03 21.93
N LEU A 367 -0.13 14.62 21.80
CA LEU A 367 0.33 13.84 20.64
C LEU A 367 -0.24 12.42 20.63
N LYS A 368 -0.35 11.75 21.79
CA LYS A 368 -1.08 10.47 21.90
C LYS A 368 -2.53 10.62 21.45
N THR A 369 -3.23 11.65 21.91
CA THR A 369 -4.60 11.95 21.47
C THR A 369 -4.69 12.11 19.96
N LEU A 370 -3.75 12.84 19.34
CA LEU A 370 -3.74 13.03 17.89
C LEU A 370 -3.58 11.71 17.12
N PHE A 371 -2.56 10.91 17.42
CA PHE A 371 -2.29 9.68 16.66
C PHE A 371 -3.30 8.56 16.92
N PHE A 372 -3.66 8.31 18.18
CA PHE A 372 -4.69 7.31 18.50
C PHE A 372 -6.09 7.77 18.09
N GLY A 373 -6.40 9.06 18.21
CA GLY A 373 -7.64 9.64 17.71
C GLY A 373 -7.75 9.58 16.19
N THR A 374 -6.65 9.78 15.46
CA THR A 374 -6.62 9.57 14.00
C THR A 374 -6.82 8.11 13.64
N ALA A 375 -6.22 7.17 14.40
CA ALA A 375 -6.47 5.74 14.19
C ALA A 375 -7.94 5.36 14.45
N ALA A 376 -8.57 5.94 15.47
CA ALA A 376 -10.00 5.74 15.74
C ALA A 376 -10.89 6.31 14.62
N PHE A 377 -10.57 7.52 14.14
CA PHE A 377 -11.20 8.11 12.95
C PHE A 377 -11.11 7.18 11.73
N LEU A 378 -9.94 6.60 11.47
CA LEU A 378 -9.74 5.68 10.34
C LEU A 378 -10.51 4.38 10.50
N PHE A 379 -10.58 3.84 11.72
CA PHE A 379 -11.37 2.66 12.01
C PHE A 379 -12.86 2.91 11.76
N LEU A 380 -13.41 4.02 12.25
CA LEU A 380 -14.79 4.42 11.94
C LEU A 380 -14.99 4.66 10.45
N GLY A 381 -14.04 5.31 9.78
CA GLY A 381 -14.14 5.58 8.35
C GLY A 381 -14.19 4.30 7.50
N LEU A 382 -13.46 3.25 7.90
CA LEU A 382 -13.55 1.94 7.26
C LEU A 382 -14.92 1.30 7.41
N ILE A 383 -15.57 1.46 8.57
CA ILE A 383 -16.91 0.93 8.83
C ILE A 383 -17.97 1.74 8.09
N PHE A 384 -17.90 3.07 8.18
CA PHE A 384 -18.97 3.95 7.70
C PHE A 384 -18.93 4.23 6.20
N PHE A 385 -17.73 4.35 5.60
CA PHE A 385 -17.62 4.83 4.22
C PHE A 385 -17.30 3.71 3.23
N VAL A 386 -16.39 2.79 3.56
CA VAL A 386 -15.81 1.90 2.55
C VAL A 386 -16.84 0.93 1.95
N GLY A 387 -17.69 0.30 2.78
CA GLY A 387 -18.76 -0.57 2.27
C GLY A 387 -19.75 0.19 1.40
N LYS A 388 -20.12 1.41 1.78
CA LYS A 388 -21.06 2.25 1.01
C LYS A 388 -20.49 2.70 -0.32
N ILE A 389 -19.22 3.04 -0.36
CA ILE A 389 -18.52 3.39 -1.60
C ILE A 389 -18.42 2.15 -2.52
N GLU A 390 -18.23 0.97 -1.94
CA GLU A 390 -18.22 -0.30 -2.68
C GLU A 390 -19.58 -0.62 -3.32
N MET A 391 -20.69 -0.29 -2.64
CA MET A 391 -22.06 -0.42 -3.19
C MET A 391 -22.26 0.34 -4.50
N TYR A 392 -21.74 1.57 -4.59
CA TYR A 392 -21.78 2.35 -5.83
C TYR A 392 -20.83 1.80 -6.90
N SER A 393 -19.63 1.35 -6.53
CA SER A 393 -18.53 1.16 -7.50
C SER A 393 -18.45 -0.23 -8.12
N GLN A 394 -18.81 -1.29 -7.38
CA GLN A 394 -18.59 -2.67 -7.84
C GLN A 394 -19.53 -3.72 -7.27
N ASN A 395 -20.39 -3.38 -6.31
CA ASN A 395 -21.20 -4.38 -5.60
C ASN A 395 -22.13 -5.18 -6.52
N ALA A 396 -22.76 -4.54 -7.51
CA ALA A 396 -23.61 -5.24 -8.48
C ALA A 396 -22.85 -6.34 -9.26
N ASN A 397 -21.61 -6.07 -9.66
CA ASN A 397 -20.73 -7.06 -10.29
C ASN A 397 -20.38 -8.20 -9.31
N ILE A 398 -20.10 -7.87 -8.04
CA ILE A 398 -19.79 -8.86 -7.00
C ILE A 398 -20.98 -9.76 -6.71
N GLU A 399 -22.17 -9.20 -6.50
CA GLU A 399 -23.40 -9.96 -6.26
C GLU A 399 -23.71 -10.91 -7.42
N PHE A 400 -23.57 -10.43 -8.65
CA PHE A 400 -23.76 -11.27 -9.83
C PHE A 400 -22.75 -12.43 -9.85
N CYS A 401 -21.46 -12.16 -9.62
CA CYS A 401 -20.45 -13.22 -9.54
C CYS A 401 -20.74 -14.24 -8.43
N LYS A 402 -21.20 -13.78 -7.25
CA LYS A 402 -21.59 -14.67 -6.13
C LYS A 402 -22.80 -15.54 -6.49
N SER A 403 -23.75 -15.02 -7.27
CA SER A 403 -24.93 -15.80 -7.74
C SER A 403 -24.57 -16.96 -8.69
N LEU A 404 -23.34 -16.95 -9.23
CA LEU A 404 -22.81 -17.98 -10.10
C LEU A 404 -21.86 -18.94 -9.37
N GLU A 405 -21.65 -18.76 -8.06
CA GLU A 405 -20.79 -19.66 -7.28
C GLU A 405 -21.32 -21.11 -7.36
N GLY A 406 -20.43 -22.04 -7.71
CA GLY A 406 -20.75 -23.46 -7.81
C GLY A 406 -21.42 -23.90 -9.13
N LYS A 407 -21.78 -22.96 -10.01
CA LYS A 407 -22.28 -23.28 -11.35
C LYS A 407 -21.13 -23.64 -12.29
N ASP A 408 -21.30 -24.69 -13.08
CA ASP A 408 -20.34 -25.06 -14.11
C ASP A 408 -20.54 -24.17 -15.36
N CYS A 409 -19.92 -23.00 -15.34
CA CYS A 409 -20.09 -21.98 -16.36
C CYS A 409 -18.83 -21.11 -16.53
N TYR A 410 -18.73 -20.43 -17.67
CA TYR A 410 -17.72 -19.41 -17.88
C TYR A 410 -18.25 -18.04 -17.49
N VAL A 411 -17.40 -17.22 -16.87
CA VAL A 411 -17.74 -15.84 -16.51
C VAL A 411 -16.65 -14.90 -17.01
N ILE A 412 -17.02 -13.95 -17.86
CA ILE A 412 -16.11 -12.96 -18.43
C ILE A 412 -16.61 -11.53 -18.21
N THR A 413 -15.69 -10.58 -18.29
CA THR A 413 -15.98 -9.15 -18.18
C THR A 413 -15.67 -8.44 -19.50
N SER A 414 -16.51 -7.49 -19.89
CA SER A 414 -16.37 -6.71 -21.12
C SER A 414 -16.38 -5.21 -20.85
N GLY A 415 -15.42 -4.49 -21.41
CA GLY A 415 -15.27 -3.03 -21.22
C GLY A 415 -14.61 -2.61 -19.91
N PHE A 416 -14.14 -3.55 -19.09
CA PHE A 416 -13.37 -3.26 -17.87
C PHE A 416 -12.53 -4.46 -17.42
N LYS A 417 -11.51 -4.17 -16.61
CA LYS A 417 -10.71 -5.18 -15.92
C LYS A 417 -11.29 -5.42 -14.54
N SER A 418 -11.45 -6.69 -14.18
CA SER A 418 -11.89 -7.14 -12.87
C SER A 418 -11.26 -8.50 -12.58
N TYR A 419 -11.18 -8.83 -11.29
CA TYR A 419 -10.82 -10.15 -10.80
C TYR A 419 -11.96 -10.78 -9.97
N ALA A 420 -13.10 -10.08 -9.83
CA ALA A 420 -14.27 -10.53 -9.10
C ALA A 420 -14.83 -11.84 -9.68
N GLN A 421 -14.87 -11.95 -11.01
CA GLN A 421 -15.34 -13.13 -11.74
C GLN A 421 -14.45 -14.36 -11.59
N TYR A 422 -13.25 -14.22 -11.02
CA TYR A 422 -12.40 -15.36 -10.65
C TYR A 422 -12.56 -15.70 -9.17
N PHE A 423 -12.58 -14.66 -8.32
CA PHE A 423 -12.62 -14.83 -6.88
C PHE A 423 -13.98 -15.28 -6.36
N TYR A 424 -15.06 -14.61 -6.75
CA TYR A 424 -16.41 -14.83 -6.20
C TYR A 424 -17.17 -15.98 -6.85
N THR A 425 -16.85 -16.32 -8.10
CA THR A 425 -17.37 -17.53 -8.75
C THR A 425 -16.63 -18.79 -8.27
N LYS A 426 -15.52 -18.61 -7.55
CA LYS A 426 -14.55 -19.65 -7.21
C LYS A 426 -14.07 -20.43 -8.44
N LYS A 427 -13.72 -19.69 -9.51
CA LYS A 427 -13.27 -20.26 -10.80
C LYS A 427 -12.16 -21.29 -10.57
N LYS A 428 -12.40 -22.52 -11.01
CA LYS A 428 -11.40 -23.59 -11.06
C LYS A 428 -10.55 -23.48 -12.34
N PRO A 429 -9.35 -24.09 -12.38
CA PRO A 429 -8.62 -24.26 -13.63
C PRO A 429 -9.56 -24.84 -14.70
N PRO A 430 -9.63 -24.23 -15.89
CA PRO A 430 -10.55 -24.70 -16.93
C PRO A 430 -10.09 -26.05 -17.49
N GLU A 431 -11.03 -26.92 -17.82
CA GLU A 431 -10.79 -28.19 -18.52
C GLU A 431 -10.54 -27.98 -20.01
N ASN A 432 -11.22 -26.97 -20.60
CA ASN A 432 -11.07 -26.59 -22.00
C ASN A 432 -10.22 -25.32 -22.14
N GLU A 433 -9.07 -25.43 -22.82
CA GLU A 433 -8.14 -24.32 -23.03
C GLU A 433 -8.74 -23.18 -23.86
N LYS A 434 -9.73 -23.48 -24.73
CA LYS A 434 -10.45 -22.44 -25.48
C LYS A 434 -11.20 -21.45 -24.58
N SER A 435 -11.41 -21.76 -23.30
CA SER A 435 -12.00 -20.83 -22.33
C SER A 435 -11.18 -19.56 -22.07
N TYR A 436 -9.95 -19.47 -22.57
CA TYR A 436 -9.17 -18.23 -22.60
C TYR A 436 -9.45 -17.37 -23.83
N GLU A 437 -10.15 -17.90 -24.83
CA GLU A 437 -10.45 -17.24 -26.09
C GLU A 437 -11.82 -16.57 -26.03
N ILE A 438 -11.82 -15.24 -25.99
CA ILE A 438 -13.05 -14.43 -25.95
C ILE A 438 -13.90 -14.69 -27.20
N GLY A 439 -13.26 -14.91 -28.36
CA GLY A 439 -13.95 -15.25 -29.61
C GLY A 439 -14.78 -16.52 -29.49
N TRP A 440 -14.17 -17.60 -28.99
CA TRP A 440 -14.86 -18.87 -28.75
C TRP A 440 -16.03 -18.71 -27.78
N LEU A 441 -15.79 -18.05 -26.64
CA LEU A 441 -16.82 -17.78 -25.63
C LEU A 441 -17.99 -16.93 -26.16
N THR A 442 -17.78 -16.13 -27.19
CA THR A 442 -18.79 -15.21 -27.72
C THR A 442 -19.50 -15.76 -28.97
N TRP A 443 -18.80 -16.43 -29.87
CA TRP A 443 -19.32 -16.73 -31.22
C TRP A 443 -19.37 -18.22 -31.59
N GLU A 444 -18.49 -19.05 -31.05
CA GLU A 444 -18.40 -20.48 -31.41
C GLU A 444 -19.13 -21.37 -30.41
N ASP A 445 -19.47 -22.60 -30.78
CA ASP A 445 -20.14 -23.55 -29.89
C ASP A 445 -19.31 -23.82 -28.63
N VAL A 446 -19.86 -23.39 -27.49
CA VAL A 446 -19.25 -23.52 -26.16
C VAL A 446 -19.75 -24.78 -25.47
N ASP A 447 -18.90 -25.38 -24.64
CA ASP A 447 -19.25 -26.59 -23.89
C ASP A 447 -20.00 -26.30 -22.58
N LYS A 448 -20.08 -25.02 -22.18
CA LYS A 448 -20.72 -24.57 -20.94
C LYS A 448 -21.34 -23.19 -21.14
N ASP A 449 -22.40 -22.91 -20.38
CA ASP A 449 -23.03 -21.59 -20.35
C ASP A 449 -21.99 -20.48 -20.10
N VAL A 450 -22.13 -19.37 -20.81
CA VAL A 450 -21.25 -18.19 -20.66
C VAL A 450 -22.05 -17.02 -20.10
N TYR A 451 -21.57 -16.48 -18.99
CA TYR A 451 -22.07 -15.24 -18.41
C TYR A 451 -21.11 -14.10 -18.68
N ILE A 452 -21.65 -12.98 -19.15
CA ILE A 452 -20.86 -11.82 -19.56
C ILE A 452 -21.33 -10.61 -18.76
N ILE A 453 -20.38 -9.97 -18.09
CA ILE A 453 -20.60 -8.76 -17.31
C ILE A 453 -20.03 -7.59 -18.10
N ALA A 454 -20.87 -6.73 -18.65
CA ALA A 454 -20.46 -5.60 -19.45
C ALA A 454 -20.76 -4.27 -18.75
N LYS A 455 -19.98 -3.23 -19.07
CA LYS A 455 -20.40 -1.86 -18.78
C LYS A 455 -21.52 -1.43 -19.73
N ILE A 456 -22.42 -0.58 -19.23
CA ILE A 456 -23.50 0.02 -20.01
C ILE A 456 -23.02 0.75 -21.28
N ASN A 457 -21.77 1.24 -21.32
CA ASN A 457 -21.16 1.83 -22.52
C ASN A 457 -21.09 0.88 -23.73
N LEU A 458 -21.20 -0.44 -23.50
CA LEU A 458 -21.11 -1.46 -24.53
C LEU A 458 -22.48 -2.09 -24.85
N ILE A 459 -23.58 -1.46 -24.43
CA ILE A 459 -24.93 -2.01 -24.63
C ILE A 459 -25.25 -2.25 -26.11
N ASP A 460 -24.94 -1.29 -26.98
CA ASP A 460 -25.21 -1.42 -28.42
C ASP A 460 -24.38 -2.51 -29.07
N TYR A 461 -23.14 -2.72 -28.61
CA TYR A 461 -22.31 -3.83 -29.09
C TYR A 461 -22.95 -5.17 -28.73
N TRP A 462 -23.27 -5.38 -27.46
CA TRP A 462 -23.75 -6.68 -26.97
C TRP A 462 -25.18 -7.01 -27.42
N ARG A 463 -26.02 -6.01 -27.68
CA ARG A 463 -27.35 -6.22 -28.29
C ARG A 463 -27.29 -6.72 -29.73
N ASN A 464 -26.19 -6.46 -30.44
CA ASN A 464 -25.98 -6.96 -31.81
C ASN A 464 -25.32 -8.35 -31.85
N VAL A 465 -24.92 -8.90 -30.70
CA VAL A 465 -24.36 -10.25 -30.61
C VAL A 465 -25.52 -11.24 -30.44
N TYR A 466 -25.90 -11.91 -31.53
CA TYR A 466 -27.08 -12.79 -31.56
C TYR A 466 -26.98 -14.05 -30.70
N THR A 467 -25.76 -14.43 -30.28
CA THR A 467 -25.49 -15.62 -29.45
C THR A 467 -25.72 -15.38 -27.96
N VAL A 468 -25.93 -14.14 -27.52
CA VAL A 468 -26.09 -13.79 -26.11
C VAL A 468 -27.47 -13.16 -25.88
N LYS A 469 -28.02 -13.38 -24.69
CA LYS A 469 -29.28 -12.80 -24.25
C LYS A 469 -29.05 -11.95 -23.01
N GLU A 470 -29.57 -10.72 -23.03
CA GLU A 470 -29.59 -9.87 -21.84
C GLU A 470 -30.49 -10.50 -20.77
N ILE A 471 -29.95 -10.71 -19.56
CA ILE A 471 -30.68 -11.30 -18.43
C ILE A 471 -30.92 -10.30 -17.30
N GLY A 472 -30.33 -9.11 -17.37
CA GLY A 472 -30.61 -8.01 -16.47
C GLY A 472 -29.54 -6.94 -16.47
N SER A 473 -29.80 -5.84 -15.77
CA SER A 473 -28.86 -4.75 -15.57
C SER A 473 -28.97 -4.20 -14.14
N LYS A 474 -27.85 -3.78 -13.55
CA LYS A 474 -27.83 -3.16 -12.23
C LYS A 474 -26.63 -2.22 -12.10
N ASN A 475 -26.88 -0.98 -11.64
CA ASN A 475 -25.88 0.02 -11.31
C ASN A 475 -24.80 0.19 -12.40
N GLY A 476 -25.20 0.33 -13.67
CA GLY A 476 -24.27 0.51 -14.79
C GLY A 476 -23.63 -0.78 -15.34
N PHE A 477 -23.85 -1.93 -14.71
CA PHE A 477 -23.48 -3.23 -15.25
C PHE A 477 -24.68 -3.86 -15.98
N ILE A 478 -24.39 -4.53 -17.10
CA ILE A 478 -25.35 -5.35 -17.84
C ILE A 478 -24.84 -6.78 -17.82
N PHE A 479 -25.76 -7.70 -17.59
CA PHE A 479 -25.51 -9.12 -17.48
C PHE A 479 -26.13 -9.84 -18.67
N TYR A 480 -25.31 -10.62 -19.36
CA TYR A 480 -25.75 -11.46 -20.47
C TYR A 480 -25.51 -12.92 -20.14
N LYS A 481 -26.34 -13.78 -20.73
CA LYS A 481 -26.18 -15.24 -20.74
C LYS A 481 -26.12 -15.73 -22.18
N ARG A 482 -25.22 -16.66 -22.44
CA ARG A 482 -25.22 -17.52 -23.62
C ARG A 482 -25.36 -18.95 -23.16
N ASP A 483 -26.35 -19.64 -23.69
CA ASP A 483 -26.56 -21.06 -23.43
C ASP A 483 -25.56 -21.89 -24.25
N ALA A 484 -25.06 -22.98 -23.67
CA ALA A 484 -24.38 -24.00 -24.47
C ALA A 484 -25.40 -24.70 -25.41
N PRO A 485 -24.96 -25.17 -26.60
CA PRO A 485 -25.83 -25.82 -27.58
C PRO A 485 -26.54 -27.08 -27.07
#